data_AF-A0A2D6FFJ9-F1
#
_entry.id   AF-A0A2D6FFJ9-F1
#
_cell.length_a   1.000
_cell.length_b   1.000
_cell.length_c   1.000
_cell.angle_alpha   90.00
_cell.angle_beta   90.00
_cell.angle_gamma   90.00
#
_symmetry.space_group_name_H-M   'P 1'
#
loop_
_entity.id
_entity.type
_entity.pdbx_description
1 polymer ?
#
loop_
_entity_poly.entity_id
_entity_poly.type
_entity_poly.pdbx_seq_one_letter_code
_entity_poly.pdbx_strand_id
1 'polypeptide(L)'
;MLLTAGLGLAAQARPAVSVPIECRQQHQEWQNCRYESDQPGSSWQLAFEDHVVRFNHDGSGHMKMQLNDNGDWTGVQARWIAERTLCWNDVCARGEIPLD
;
A
#
# COMPACT_ATOMS: atom_id res chain seq x y z
N MET A 1 17.31 -35.70 27.72
CA MET A 1 17.52 -35.22 26.34
C MET A 1 16.95 -33.81 26.27
N LEU A 2 17.81 -32.80 26.04
CA LEU A 2 17.43 -31.40 25.95
C LEU A 2 16.84 -31.12 24.57
N LEU A 3 15.62 -30.60 24.49
CA LEU A 3 15.01 -30.09 23.27
C LEU A 3 15.02 -28.56 23.34
N THR A 4 16.08 -27.93 22.87
CA THR A 4 16.09 -26.49 22.55
C THR A 4 15.56 -26.31 21.14
N ALA A 5 14.25 -26.03 21.03
CA ALA A 5 13.67 -25.58 19.77
C ALA A 5 13.96 -24.08 19.61
N GLY A 6 14.80 -23.75 18.63
CA GLY A 6 15.18 -22.38 18.30
C GLY A 6 13.97 -21.56 17.87
N LEU A 7 13.80 -20.40 18.50
CA LEU A 7 12.93 -19.34 18.02
C LEU A 7 13.51 -18.80 16.70
N GLY A 8 12.90 -19.15 15.58
CA GLY A 8 13.18 -18.48 14.30
C GLY A 8 12.67 -17.04 14.40
N LEU A 9 13.60 -16.08 14.47
CA LEU A 9 13.26 -14.67 14.24
C LEU A 9 12.80 -14.56 12.77
N ALA A 10 11.50 -14.37 12.54
CA ALA A 10 11.04 -13.86 11.26
C ALA A 10 11.65 -12.46 11.08
N ALA A 11 12.69 -12.37 10.25
CA ALA A 11 13.20 -11.08 9.82
C ALA A 11 12.06 -10.37 9.08
N GLN A 12 11.63 -9.23 9.61
CA GLN A 12 10.65 -8.38 8.94
C GLN A 12 11.27 -7.98 7.59
N ALA A 13 10.67 -8.45 6.49
CA ALA A 13 11.09 -8.05 5.15
C ALA A 13 10.90 -6.53 5.03
N ARG A 14 11.98 -5.83 4.69
CA ARG A 14 11.91 -4.39 4.39
C ARG A 14 11.43 -4.24 2.96
N PRO A 15 10.56 -3.25 2.68
CA PRO A 15 10.09 -3.03 1.33
C PRO A 15 11.24 -2.70 0.39
N ALA A 16 11.25 -3.26 -0.81
CA ALA A 16 12.24 -2.95 -1.84
C ALA A 16 12.19 -1.48 -2.27
N VAL A 17 10.99 -0.89 -2.31
CA VAL A 17 10.74 0.53 -2.59
C VAL A 17 9.99 1.14 -1.43
N SER A 18 10.48 2.27 -0.90
CA SER A 18 9.79 3.10 0.07
C SER A 18 10.03 4.57 -0.25
N VAL A 19 8.99 5.29 -0.68
CA VAL A 19 9.10 6.70 -1.08
C VAL A 19 8.08 7.56 -0.34
N PRO A 20 8.48 8.76 0.15
CA PRO A 20 7.55 9.68 0.77
C PRO A 20 6.62 10.29 -0.28
N ILE A 21 5.34 10.28 0.01
CA ILE A 21 4.27 10.88 -0.79
C ILE A 21 3.23 11.51 0.15
N GLU A 22 2.20 12.13 -0.42
CA GLU A 22 1.03 12.55 0.33
C GLU A 22 -0.13 11.62 0.06
N CYS A 23 -0.89 11.26 1.09
CA CYS A 23 -2.07 10.43 0.97
C CYS A 23 -3.28 11.18 1.53
N ARG A 24 -4.45 10.78 1.07
CA ARG A 24 -5.73 11.22 1.61
C ARG A 24 -6.70 10.05 1.55
N GLN A 25 -7.46 9.86 2.64
CA GLN A 25 -8.64 9.02 2.63
C GLN A 25 -9.89 9.90 2.62
N GLN A 26 -10.83 9.59 1.74
CA GLN A 26 -12.06 10.35 1.52
C GLN A 26 -11.79 11.85 1.27
N HIS A 27 -12.44 12.72 2.02
CA HIS A 27 -12.33 14.19 1.93
C HIS A 27 -11.47 14.78 3.05
N GLN A 28 -10.64 13.97 3.72
CA GLN A 28 -9.75 14.46 4.76
C GLN A 28 -8.65 15.37 4.19
N GLU A 29 -7.89 16.02 5.07
CA GLU A 29 -6.70 16.75 4.64
C GLU A 29 -5.65 15.79 4.07
N TRP A 30 -4.80 16.31 3.18
CA TRP A 30 -3.63 15.57 2.74
C TRP A 30 -2.66 15.41 3.90
N GLN A 31 -2.15 14.20 4.08
CA GLN A 31 -1.15 13.90 5.11
C GLN A 31 0.06 13.20 4.50
N ASN A 32 1.20 13.35 5.17
CA ASN A 32 2.40 12.61 4.80
C ASN A 32 2.18 11.12 5.04
N CYS A 33 2.56 10.32 4.05
CA CYS A 33 2.53 8.86 4.10
C CYS A 33 3.71 8.31 3.30
N ARG A 34 3.83 6.98 3.22
CA ARG A 34 4.78 6.33 2.30
C ARG A 34 4.07 5.40 1.35
N TYR A 35 4.53 5.39 0.11
CA TYR A 35 4.30 4.25 -0.78
C TYR A 35 5.36 3.21 -0.48
N GLU A 36 4.95 1.96 -0.26
CA GLU A 36 5.85 0.85 0.02
C GLU A 36 5.50 -0.36 -0.83
N SER A 37 6.51 -1.01 -1.42
CA SER A 37 6.31 -2.18 -2.25
C SER A 37 7.56 -3.03 -2.37
N ASP A 38 7.38 -4.35 -2.32
CA ASP A 38 8.40 -5.33 -2.74
C ASP A 38 8.27 -5.69 -4.23
N GLN A 39 7.07 -5.50 -4.79
CA GLN A 39 6.74 -5.79 -6.18
C GLN A 39 5.89 -4.64 -6.76
N PRO A 40 6.52 -3.53 -7.15
CA PRO A 40 5.84 -2.41 -7.78
C PRO A 40 4.94 -2.88 -8.94
N GLY A 41 3.78 -2.24 -9.08
CA GLY A 41 2.78 -2.60 -10.10
C GLY A 41 1.96 -3.87 -9.84
N SER A 42 2.37 -4.72 -8.88
CA SER A 42 1.65 -5.95 -8.49
C SER A 42 1.06 -5.84 -7.08
N SER A 43 1.87 -5.45 -6.10
CA SER A 43 1.44 -5.35 -4.71
C SER A 43 2.15 -4.19 -4.02
N TRP A 44 1.38 -3.27 -3.44
CA TRP A 44 1.92 -2.14 -2.70
C TRP A 44 1.02 -1.77 -1.54
N GLN A 45 1.54 -0.93 -0.66
CA GLN A 45 0.77 -0.33 0.41
C GLN A 45 1.03 1.17 0.50
N LEU A 46 0.02 1.88 0.98
CA LEU A 46 0.13 3.25 1.47
C LEU A 46 0.20 3.16 2.99
N ALA A 47 1.37 3.46 3.55
CA ALA A 47 1.61 3.50 4.97
C ALA A 47 1.29 4.90 5.49
N PHE A 48 0.08 5.05 6.04
CA PHE A 48 -0.31 6.22 6.84
C PHE A 48 0.38 6.13 8.21
N GLU A 49 0.22 7.17 9.03
CA GLU A 49 0.82 7.20 10.37
C GLU A 49 0.22 6.14 11.30
N ASP A 50 -1.10 5.95 11.23
CA ASP A 50 -1.89 5.13 12.15
C ASP A 50 -2.40 3.83 11.52
N HIS A 51 -2.34 3.71 10.20
CA HIS A 51 -2.84 2.54 9.48
C HIS A 51 -2.16 2.31 8.13
N VAL A 52 -2.50 1.20 7.49
CA VAL A 52 -2.04 0.86 6.16
C VAL A 52 -3.22 0.56 5.25
N VAL A 53 -3.09 0.96 3.99
CA VAL A 53 -3.99 0.54 2.92
C VAL A 53 -3.19 -0.31 1.95
N ARG A 54 -3.64 -1.54 1.71
CA ARG A 54 -2.95 -2.48 0.82
C ARG A 54 -3.65 -2.58 -0.52
N PHE A 55 -2.86 -2.83 -1.55
CA PHE A 55 -3.31 -2.96 -2.91
C PHE A 55 -2.72 -4.21 -3.54
N ASN A 56 -3.50 -4.85 -4.39
CA ASN A 56 -3.06 -5.94 -5.23
C ASN A 56 -3.63 -5.77 -6.64
N HIS A 57 -2.78 -5.92 -7.65
CA HIS A 57 -3.13 -5.90 -9.05
C HIS A 57 -2.66 -7.22 -9.67
N ASP A 58 -3.59 -7.94 -10.30
CA ASP A 58 -3.34 -9.31 -10.78
C ASP A 58 -2.78 -9.37 -12.21
N GLY A 59 -2.48 -8.22 -12.81
CA GLY A 59 -1.97 -8.12 -14.18
C GLY A 59 -3.04 -8.22 -15.28
N SER A 60 -4.29 -8.52 -14.93
CA SER A 60 -5.42 -8.57 -15.87
C SER A 60 -6.20 -7.25 -15.96
N GLY A 61 -5.75 -6.22 -15.24
CA GLY A 61 -6.45 -4.95 -15.06
C GLY A 61 -7.41 -4.95 -13.86
N HIS A 62 -7.53 -6.07 -13.14
CA HIS A 62 -8.27 -6.14 -11.89
C HIS A 62 -7.39 -5.74 -10.72
N MET A 63 -7.90 -4.82 -9.92
CA MET A 63 -7.21 -4.30 -8.75
C MET A 63 -8.10 -4.41 -7.52
N LYS A 64 -7.50 -4.77 -6.39
CA LYS A 64 -8.18 -4.85 -5.10
C LYS A 64 -7.47 -3.98 -4.07
N MET A 65 -8.25 -3.47 -3.13
CA MET A 65 -7.80 -2.65 -2.02
C MET A 65 -8.31 -3.24 -0.70
N GLN A 66 -7.46 -3.22 0.31
CA GLN A 66 -7.81 -3.57 1.69
C GLN A 66 -7.54 -2.37 2.59
N LEU A 67 -8.57 -1.92 3.31
CA LEU A 67 -8.44 -0.87 4.31
C LEU A 67 -8.09 -1.52 5.66
N ASN A 68 -6.94 -1.16 6.23
CA ASN A 68 -6.42 -1.73 7.48
C ASN A 68 -6.15 -3.25 7.40
N ASP A 69 -5.48 -3.80 8.42
CA ASP A 69 -5.04 -5.20 8.41
C ASP A 69 -6.16 -6.24 8.33
N ASN A 70 -7.33 -5.90 8.87
CA ASN A 70 -8.46 -6.81 9.00
C ASN A 70 -9.63 -6.45 8.08
N GLY A 71 -9.45 -5.52 7.14
CA GLY A 71 -10.50 -5.16 6.19
C GLY A 71 -10.72 -6.24 5.14
N ASP A 72 -11.88 -6.23 4.49
CA ASP A 72 -12.13 -7.05 3.31
C ASP A 72 -11.40 -6.47 2.08
N TRP A 73 -10.97 -7.36 1.19
CA TRP A 73 -10.47 -6.97 -0.12
C TRP A 73 -11.63 -6.56 -1.02
N THR A 74 -11.63 -5.31 -1.46
CA THR A 74 -12.67 -4.73 -2.32
C THR A 74 -12.09 -4.38 -3.68
N GLY A 75 -12.86 -4.61 -4.75
CA GLY A 75 -12.45 -4.23 -6.10
C GLY A 75 -12.40 -2.71 -6.26
N VAL A 76 -11.32 -2.18 -6.81
CA VAL A 76 -11.10 -0.74 -7.04
C VAL A 76 -10.62 -0.46 -8.46
N GLN A 77 -10.75 0.79 -8.88
CA GLN A 77 -10.16 1.27 -10.13
C GLN A 77 -9.20 2.42 -9.84
N ALA A 78 -8.04 2.39 -10.50
CA ALA A 78 -7.07 3.47 -10.47
C ALA A 78 -7.52 4.60 -11.42
N ARG A 79 -7.58 5.83 -10.94
CA ARG A 79 -7.92 7.01 -11.76
C ARG A 79 -7.04 8.20 -11.42
N TRP A 80 -6.36 8.74 -12.43
CA TRP A 80 -5.70 10.03 -12.33
C TRP A 80 -6.75 11.13 -12.27
N ILE A 81 -6.71 11.94 -11.21
CA ILE A 81 -7.66 13.06 -11.01
C ILE A 81 -7.01 14.43 -11.19
N ALA A 82 -5.68 14.49 -11.13
CA ALA A 82 -4.87 15.65 -11.39
C ALA A 82 -3.44 15.20 -11.73
N GLU A 83 -2.57 16.16 -12.07
CA GLU A 83 -1.14 15.87 -12.23
C GLU A 83 -0.60 15.20 -10.96
N ARG A 84 0.07 14.05 -11.15
CA ARG A 84 0.71 13.28 -10.08
C ARG A 84 -0.23 12.91 -8.92
N THR A 85 -1.54 12.88 -9.16
CA THR A 85 -2.55 12.52 -8.16
C THR A 85 -3.40 11.36 -8.65
N LEU A 86 -3.20 10.19 -8.03
CA LEU A 86 -3.87 8.95 -8.36
C LEU A 86 -4.83 8.55 -7.24
N CYS A 87 -6.04 8.15 -7.58
CA CYS A 87 -7.02 7.65 -6.60
C CYS A 87 -7.47 6.23 -6.94
N TRP A 88 -7.73 5.47 -5.88
CA TRP A 88 -8.37 4.15 -5.86
C TRP A 88 -9.64 4.27 -5.03
N ASN A 89 -10.75 4.58 -5.70
CA ASN A 89 -11.98 5.05 -5.06
C ASN A 89 -11.70 6.24 -4.11
N ASP A 90 -11.91 6.07 -2.81
CA ASP A 90 -11.78 7.14 -1.81
C ASP A 90 -10.35 7.32 -1.28
N VAL A 91 -9.41 6.44 -1.65
CA VAL A 91 -8.00 6.57 -1.23
C VAL A 91 -7.19 7.19 -2.35
N CYS A 92 -6.56 8.32 -2.09
CA CYS A 92 -5.74 9.04 -3.06
C CYS A 92 -4.29 9.16 -2.57
N ALA A 93 -3.37 9.14 -3.53
CA ALA A 93 -1.96 9.43 -3.34
C ALA A 93 -1.54 10.57 -4.29
N ARG A 94 -0.62 11.41 -3.83
CA ARG A 94 -0.04 12.52 -4.59
C ARG A 94 1.48 12.52 -4.45
N GLY A 95 2.19 12.59 -5.57
CA GLY A 95 3.66 12.61 -5.61
C GLY A 95 4.25 11.79 -6.76
N GLU A 96 5.52 11.39 -6.62
CA GLU A 96 6.14 10.40 -7.50
C GLU A 96 5.70 9.00 -7.04
N ILE A 97 4.68 8.44 -7.69
CA ILE A 97 4.11 7.14 -7.32
C ILE A 97 4.71 6.07 -8.25
N PRO A 98 5.54 5.14 -7.75
CA PRO A 98 6.21 4.13 -8.57
C PRO A 98 5.27 2.94 -8.80
N LEU A 99 4.53 3.00 -9.90
CA LEU A 99 3.50 2.01 -10.27
C LEU A 99 4.02 0.96 -11.27
N ASP A 100 5.26 1.10 -11.72
CA ASP A 100 5.95 0.29 -12.73
C ASP A 100 6.95 -0.71 -12.12
#